data_AF-A0A8S0X8E1-F1
#
_entry.id   AF-A0A8S0X8E1-F1
#
_cell.length_a   1.000
_cell.length_b   1.000
_cell.length_c   1.000
_cell.angle_alpha   90.00
_cell.angle_beta   90.00
_cell.angle_gamma   90.00
#
_symmetry.space_group_name_H-M   'P 1'
#
loop_
_entity.id
_entity.type
_entity.pdbx_description
1 polymer ?
#
loop_
_entity_poly.entity_id
_entity_poly.type
_entity_poly.pdbx_seq_one_letter_code
_entity_poly.pdbx_strand_id
1 'polypeptide(L)'
;MDLCLPAVNSSQGITANPDISGIGVRTAVYTQAALSLIHPLAAGFDGQIKDYELKSLFAVYLGILLPGCALLLSSIIQAKTFGLSVYHGIIVLNLSWINNASALTFFTFLLGGGIISRKQEEEWWSKRKEWRGEVLAWWYREWQLDSEKTLVMQLNTLAKVETILEKLNQEVTECRWTYHQRRLKLEIMEASLWRVETQIAIMGTPQNAGHNEERVYILGNVQKNMKKHQNELLSMWNREEMLSELISSWDRSYSSRVRRWLSQSAPIPKSVWIMATLASGHLTLLSGFGWWLWNAFPDFGIDRDCIPSTRFIFFFKSIPVTSSTLRSRTISIYKFSSLPALNILVWIIVFVIISYLMGVFWKYLAKASSATKKWMRNKESVVAHPNPGHDKDDIELGTLPFHPPNHSSSTVSHDTPPNADPTPAPQIRRVFGLNGRAFFFAAVTTTCIFQALIIAFTELTIRDNRHLLKNSVQDPREGDWTFGQTLAITLTIIPSLQVGEFLYQKYRRRKAAGKTFFWNI
;
A
#
# COMPACT_ATOMS: atom_id res chain seq x y z
N MET A 1 -16.53 -43.61 25.28
CA MET A 1 -16.38 -43.76 23.82
C MET A 1 -14.90 -43.65 23.52
N ASP A 2 -14.17 -44.72 23.82
CA ASP A 2 -12.75 -44.84 23.55
C ASP A 2 -12.62 -45.55 22.21
N LEU A 3 -12.61 -44.76 21.13
CA LEU A 3 -12.30 -45.26 19.81
C LEU A 3 -10.82 -45.64 19.77
N CYS A 4 -10.56 -46.92 19.55
CA CYS A 4 -9.25 -47.45 19.18
C CYS A 4 -8.64 -46.62 18.04
N LEU A 5 -7.71 -45.73 18.38
CA LEU A 5 -6.77 -45.21 17.40
C LEU A 5 -5.86 -46.38 17.00
N PRO A 6 -5.79 -46.74 15.70
CA PRO A 6 -4.86 -47.76 15.26
C PRO A 6 -3.46 -47.37 15.73
N ALA A 7 -2.68 -48.34 16.18
CA ALA A 7 -1.30 -48.14 16.61
C ALA A 7 -0.55 -47.37 15.50
N VAL A 8 -0.42 -46.06 15.67
CA VAL A 8 0.35 -45.20 14.79
C VAL A 8 1.78 -45.65 15.00
N ASN A 9 2.35 -46.30 13.98
CA ASN A 9 3.77 -46.62 13.95
C ASN A 9 4.52 -45.34 14.36
N SER A 10 5.37 -45.42 15.37
CA SER A 10 6.10 -44.31 15.99
C SER A 10 7.00 -43.50 15.03
N SER A 11 7.03 -43.87 13.75
CA SER A 11 7.67 -43.15 12.65
C SER A 11 6.77 -42.09 11.97
N GLN A 12 5.45 -42.09 12.19
CA GLN A 12 4.49 -41.19 11.54
C GLN A 12 4.22 -39.93 12.38
N GLY A 13 4.87 -38.83 12.04
CA GLY A 13 4.62 -37.52 12.63
C GLY A 13 5.44 -36.45 11.93
N ILE A 14 5.24 -35.19 12.28
CA ILE A 14 6.02 -34.05 11.78
C ILE A 14 7.25 -33.89 12.66
N THR A 15 8.43 -33.83 12.06
CA THR A 15 9.68 -33.59 12.81
C THR A 15 9.72 -32.13 13.27
N ALA A 16 9.78 -31.88 14.58
CA ALA A 16 9.81 -30.51 15.12
C ALA A 16 11.01 -29.72 14.60
N ASN A 17 10.77 -28.45 14.21
CA ASN A 17 11.82 -27.52 13.83
C ASN A 17 11.76 -26.24 14.71
N PRO A 18 12.47 -26.24 15.86
CA PRO A 18 12.54 -25.09 16.76
C PRO A 18 13.07 -23.79 16.11
N ASP A 19 13.79 -23.84 14.99
CA ASP A 19 14.23 -22.63 14.27
C ASP A 19 13.10 -21.98 13.44
N ILE A 20 11.93 -22.63 13.33
CA ILE A 20 10.76 -22.10 12.62
C ILE A 20 9.57 -21.93 13.56
N SER A 21 9.15 -23.01 14.24
CA SER A 21 7.99 -22.99 15.14
C SER A 21 8.35 -22.71 16.60
N GLY A 22 9.65 -22.60 16.92
CA GLY A 22 10.13 -22.42 18.28
C GLY A 22 9.64 -21.15 18.93
N ILE A 23 9.52 -21.21 20.25
CA ILE A 23 8.98 -20.11 21.05
C ILE A 23 9.84 -18.85 20.93
N GLY A 24 11.17 -18.98 20.81
CA GLY A 24 12.08 -17.84 20.68
C GLY A 24 11.87 -17.05 19.39
N VAL A 25 11.73 -17.75 18.25
CA VAL A 25 11.47 -17.10 16.95
C VAL A 25 10.12 -16.38 16.95
N ARG A 26 9.07 -17.03 17.45
CA ARG A 26 7.73 -16.43 17.54
C ARG A 26 7.71 -15.21 18.46
N THR A 27 8.27 -15.36 19.66
CA THR A 27 8.37 -14.25 20.64
C THR A 27 9.13 -13.08 20.05
N ALA A 28 10.21 -13.33 19.30
CA ALA A 28 10.98 -12.30 18.64
C ALA A 28 10.14 -11.52 17.62
N VAL A 29 9.45 -12.22 16.71
CA VAL A 29 8.57 -11.60 15.70
C VAL A 29 7.41 -10.85 16.35
N TYR A 30 6.78 -11.40 17.39
CA TYR A 30 5.66 -10.75 18.09
C TYR A 30 6.09 -9.50 18.83
N THR A 31 7.25 -9.55 19.48
CA THR A 31 7.85 -8.40 20.17
C THR A 31 8.18 -7.31 19.17
N GLN A 32 8.85 -7.65 18.07
CA GLN A 32 9.15 -6.72 16.98
C GLN A 32 7.89 -6.07 16.39
N ALA A 33 6.83 -6.86 16.18
CA ALA A 33 5.54 -6.35 15.71
C ALA A 33 4.92 -5.35 16.70
N ALA A 34 4.92 -5.67 18.00
CA ALA A 34 4.40 -4.78 19.04
C ALA A 34 5.23 -3.48 19.14
N LEU A 35 6.56 -3.58 19.11
CA LEU A 35 7.48 -2.44 19.13
C LEU A 35 7.24 -1.49 17.95
N SER A 36 6.91 -2.02 16.77
CA SER A 36 6.63 -1.22 15.57
C SER A 36 5.42 -0.28 15.71
N LEU A 37 4.50 -0.57 16.62
CA LEU A 37 3.32 0.25 16.89
C LEU A 37 3.62 1.45 17.81
N ILE A 38 4.68 1.38 18.63
CA ILE A 38 4.96 2.38 19.67
C ILE A 38 5.28 3.75 19.07
N HIS A 39 6.12 3.80 18.03
CA HIS A 39 6.47 5.06 17.36
C HIS A 39 5.25 5.78 16.76
N PRO A 40 4.43 5.13 15.90
CA PRO A 40 3.19 5.72 15.40
C PRO A 40 2.28 6.22 16.51
N LEU A 41 2.05 5.42 17.56
CA LEU A 41 1.21 5.84 18.69
C LEU A 41 1.75 7.10 19.36
N ALA A 42 3.04 7.10 19.70
CA ALA A 42 3.70 8.23 20.34
C ALA A 42 3.66 9.51 19.47
N ALA A 43 3.77 9.38 18.15
CA ALA A 43 3.71 10.49 17.20
C ALA A 43 2.27 10.92 16.83
N GLY A 44 1.27 10.04 16.99
CA GLY A 44 -0.14 10.43 16.92
C GLY A 44 -0.55 11.39 18.04
N PHE A 45 0.09 11.26 19.22
CA PHE A 45 -0.22 12.05 20.39
C PHE A 45 0.26 13.51 20.33
N ASP A 46 1.42 13.80 19.73
CA ASP A 46 1.86 15.18 19.49
C ASP A 46 1.34 15.74 18.15
N GLY A 47 0.88 14.88 17.25
CA GLY A 47 0.27 15.31 15.99
C GLY A 47 1.26 16.06 15.09
N GLN A 48 2.54 15.76 15.24
CA GLN A 48 3.62 16.26 14.40
C GLN A 48 4.59 15.11 14.17
N ILE A 49 5.00 14.93 12.91
CA ILE A 49 6.00 13.95 12.53
C ILE A 49 7.29 14.71 12.27
N LYS A 50 8.34 14.42 13.04
CA LYS A 50 9.64 15.06 12.87
C LYS A 50 10.61 14.12 12.15
N ASP A 51 11.60 14.69 11.46
CA ASP A 51 12.54 13.91 10.64
C ASP A 51 13.31 12.83 11.41
N TYR A 52 13.68 13.11 12.67
CA TYR A 52 14.35 12.12 13.51
C TYR A 52 13.41 10.96 13.92
N GLU A 53 12.11 11.22 14.04
CA GLU A 53 11.11 10.18 14.33
C GLU A 53 10.95 9.30 13.10
N LEU A 54 10.94 9.88 11.90
CA LEU A 54 10.92 9.13 10.64
C LEU A 54 12.20 8.28 10.46
N LYS A 55 13.38 8.81 10.81
CA LYS A 55 14.64 8.04 10.78
C LYS A 55 14.65 6.88 11.77
N SER A 56 14.19 7.12 13.00
CA SER A 56 14.07 6.06 14.02
C SER A 56 13.06 4.99 13.59
N LEU A 57 11.93 5.42 13.04
CA LEU A 57 10.90 4.53 12.51
C LEU A 57 11.43 3.66 11.36
N PHE A 58 12.17 4.26 10.42
CA PHE A 58 12.85 3.56 9.34
C PHE A 58 13.78 2.45 9.88
N ALA A 59 14.58 2.76 10.90
CA ALA A 59 15.51 1.79 11.48
C ALA A 59 14.80 0.60 12.13
N VAL A 60 13.69 0.84 12.84
CA VAL A 60 12.87 -0.24 13.42
C VAL A 60 12.33 -1.15 12.33
N TYR A 61 11.73 -0.61 11.26
CA TYR A 61 11.17 -1.45 10.20
C TYR A 61 12.23 -2.19 9.37
N LEU A 62 13.40 -1.60 9.17
CA LEU A 62 14.51 -2.29 8.53
C LEU A 62 14.91 -3.54 9.35
N GLY A 63 14.93 -3.40 10.68
CA GLY A 63 15.15 -4.51 11.61
C GLY A 63 14.05 -5.57 11.64
N ILE A 64 12.87 -5.33 11.06
CA ILE A 64 11.76 -6.30 10.97
C ILE A 64 11.75 -6.97 9.59
N LEU A 65 11.83 -6.19 8.52
CA LEU A 65 11.72 -6.71 7.15
C LEU A 65 12.95 -7.51 6.73
N LEU A 66 14.17 -7.11 7.14
CA LEU A 66 15.37 -7.88 6.79
C LEU A 66 15.37 -9.29 7.39
N PRO A 67 15.10 -9.48 8.70
CA PRO A 67 14.91 -10.82 9.26
C PRO A 67 13.73 -11.57 8.62
N GLY A 68 12.63 -10.88 8.28
CA GLY A 68 11.52 -11.48 7.54
C GLY A 68 11.93 -12.05 6.17
N CYS A 69 12.74 -11.31 5.41
CA CYS A 69 13.30 -11.76 4.13
C CYS A 69 14.23 -12.96 4.35
N ALA A 70 15.11 -12.89 5.35
CA ALA A 70 16.02 -13.97 5.69
C ALA A 70 15.26 -15.26 6.05
N LEU A 71 14.22 -15.15 6.88
CA LEU A 71 13.37 -16.27 7.27
C LEU A 71 12.69 -16.93 6.05
N LEU A 72 12.17 -16.15 5.11
CA LEU A 72 11.59 -16.68 3.87
C LEU A 72 12.62 -17.37 2.96
N LEU A 73 13.77 -16.74 2.76
CA LEU A 73 14.85 -17.32 1.94
C LEU A 73 15.38 -18.62 2.56
N SER A 74 15.63 -18.62 3.87
CA SER A 74 16.04 -19.83 4.60
C SER A 74 14.99 -20.93 4.49
N SER A 75 13.70 -20.59 4.57
CA SER A 75 12.61 -21.57 4.40
C SER A 75 12.56 -22.16 3.00
N ILE A 76 12.79 -21.35 1.96
CA ILE A 76 12.88 -21.83 0.57
C ILE A 76 14.07 -22.78 0.40
N ILE A 77 15.24 -22.39 0.90
CA ILE A 77 16.46 -23.21 0.83
C ILE A 77 16.22 -24.53 1.57
N GLN A 78 15.75 -24.47 2.82
CA GLN A 78 15.47 -25.65 3.63
C GLN A 78 14.44 -26.57 2.97
N ALA A 79 13.37 -26.00 2.40
CA ALA A 79 12.36 -26.78 1.70
C ALA A 79 12.92 -27.53 0.48
N LYS A 80 13.96 -26.98 -0.17
CA LYS A 80 14.63 -27.60 -1.32
C LYS A 80 15.73 -28.59 -0.93
N THR A 81 16.46 -28.34 0.15
CA THR A 81 17.64 -29.14 0.52
C THR A 81 17.32 -30.26 1.50
N PHE A 82 16.56 -29.96 2.55
CA PHE A 82 16.29 -30.88 3.65
C PHE A 82 14.83 -31.32 3.73
N GLY A 83 13.97 -30.65 2.95
CA GLY A 83 12.52 -30.78 3.06
C GLY A 83 11.99 -29.92 4.20
N LEU A 84 10.88 -29.26 3.92
CA LEU A 84 10.13 -28.47 4.90
C LEU A 84 8.73 -29.05 4.95
N SER A 85 8.23 -29.39 6.13
CA SER A 85 6.85 -29.86 6.22
C SER A 85 5.86 -28.72 5.94
N VAL A 86 4.67 -29.06 5.45
CA VAL A 86 3.58 -28.10 5.21
C VAL A 86 3.30 -27.26 6.46
N TYR A 87 3.28 -27.89 7.64
CA TYR A 87 3.08 -27.22 8.93
C TYR A 87 4.07 -26.07 9.14
N HIS A 88 5.38 -26.34 8.99
CA HIS A 88 6.39 -25.30 9.14
C HIS A 88 6.27 -24.22 8.05
N GLY A 89 5.95 -24.61 6.81
CA GLY A 89 5.70 -23.65 5.73
C GLY A 89 4.55 -22.67 6.04
N ILE A 90 3.46 -23.16 6.64
CA ILE A 90 2.33 -22.33 7.06
C ILE A 90 2.73 -21.37 8.17
N ILE A 91 3.52 -21.82 9.15
CA ILE A 91 4.01 -20.95 10.23
C ILE A 91 4.88 -19.84 9.66
N VAL A 92 5.81 -20.17 8.76
CA VAL A 92 6.64 -19.19 8.04
C VAL A 92 5.76 -18.15 7.34
N LEU A 93 4.73 -18.57 6.61
CA LEU A 93 3.81 -17.65 5.95
C LEU A 93 3.11 -16.70 6.94
N ASN A 94 2.64 -17.22 8.07
CA ASN A 94 1.98 -16.40 9.08
C ASN A 94 2.95 -15.40 9.74
N LEU A 95 4.16 -15.83 10.09
CA LEU A 95 5.21 -14.96 10.64
C LEU A 95 5.60 -13.86 9.66
N SER A 96 5.74 -14.19 8.37
CA SER A 96 5.99 -13.21 7.32
C SER A 96 4.83 -12.23 7.12
N TRP A 97 3.58 -12.68 7.26
CA TRP A 97 2.42 -11.78 7.26
C TRP A 97 2.45 -10.80 8.43
N ILE A 98 2.89 -11.22 9.63
CA ILE A 98 3.06 -10.33 10.79
C ILE A 98 4.12 -9.27 10.49
N ASN A 99 5.28 -9.67 9.98
CA ASN A 99 6.36 -8.74 9.59
C ASN A 99 5.89 -7.72 8.53
N ASN A 100 5.14 -8.19 7.53
CA ASN A 100 4.59 -7.33 6.48
C ASN A 100 3.49 -6.39 7.02
N ALA A 101 2.65 -6.87 7.93
CA ALA A 101 1.62 -6.06 8.58
C ALA A 101 2.24 -4.91 9.38
N SER A 102 3.37 -5.13 10.06
CA SER A 102 4.14 -4.05 10.68
C SER A 102 4.53 -2.99 9.66
N ALA A 103 5.07 -3.36 8.49
CA ALA A 103 5.44 -2.39 7.47
C ALA A 103 4.25 -1.54 6.95
N LEU A 104 3.01 -2.04 7.00
CA LEU A 104 1.82 -1.21 6.69
C LEU A 104 1.64 -0.04 7.65
N THR A 105 2.07 -0.19 8.90
CA THR A 105 2.05 0.91 9.87
C THR A 105 3.03 2.03 9.48
N PHE A 106 4.15 1.73 8.81
CA PHE A 106 5.03 2.75 8.22
C PHE A 106 4.30 3.57 7.16
N PHE A 107 3.59 2.93 6.24
CA PHE A 107 2.84 3.64 5.21
C PHE A 107 1.67 4.40 5.78
N THR A 108 1.01 3.88 6.81
CA THR A 108 -0.01 4.62 7.57
C THR A 108 0.56 5.90 8.16
N PHE A 109 1.75 5.79 8.75
CA PHE A 109 2.48 6.90 9.31
C PHE A 109 2.85 7.93 8.25
N LEU A 110 3.26 7.50 7.06
CA LEU A 110 3.54 8.36 5.93
C LEU A 110 2.30 8.94 5.26
N LEU A 111 1.16 8.26 5.25
CA LEU A 111 -0.07 8.73 4.63
C LEU A 111 -0.77 9.75 5.54
N GLY A 112 -0.90 9.43 6.84
CA GLY A 112 -1.27 10.42 7.84
C GLY A 112 -0.26 11.57 7.86
N GLY A 113 1.01 11.21 7.71
CA GLY A 113 2.16 12.07 7.59
C GLY A 113 2.34 12.83 6.29
N GLY A 114 1.60 12.50 5.24
CA GLY A 114 1.80 13.02 3.88
C GLY A 114 0.76 14.07 3.54
N ILE A 115 -0.40 14.00 4.20
CA ILE A 115 -1.34 15.13 4.30
C ILE A 115 -0.66 16.34 4.98
N ILE A 116 0.47 16.13 5.66
CA ILE A 116 1.30 17.13 6.35
C ILE A 116 2.11 18.00 5.38
N SER A 117 2.19 17.69 4.09
CA SER A 117 2.71 18.68 3.15
C SER A 117 1.63 19.63 2.65
N ARG A 118 0.47 19.75 3.30
CA ARG A 118 -0.47 20.85 3.01
C ARG A 118 0.15 22.24 3.19
N LYS A 119 1.24 22.40 3.94
CA LYS A 119 1.96 23.69 4.02
C LYS A 119 2.82 23.96 2.78
N GLN A 120 3.45 22.92 2.24
CA GLN A 120 4.12 23.01 0.94
C GLN A 120 3.08 23.11 -0.18
N GLU A 121 1.92 22.49 -0.02
CA GLU A 121 0.78 22.60 -0.93
C GLU A 121 0.15 23.99 -0.85
N GLU A 122 0.00 24.61 0.31
CA GLU A 122 -0.50 25.99 0.45
C GLU A 122 0.51 27.01 -0.07
N GLU A 123 1.81 26.82 0.18
CA GLU A 123 2.86 27.62 -0.45
C GLU A 123 2.89 27.40 -1.97
N TRP A 124 2.68 26.16 -2.42
CA TRP A 124 2.58 25.78 -3.82
C TRP A 124 1.29 26.30 -4.47
N TRP A 125 0.15 26.31 -3.78
CA TRP A 125 -1.13 26.87 -4.22
C TRP A 125 -1.10 28.39 -4.19
N SER A 126 -0.37 28.99 -3.24
CA SER A 126 -0.08 30.43 -3.20
C SER A 126 0.79 30.83 -4.40
N LYS A 127 1.93 30.15 -4.61
CA LYS A 127 2.77 30.31 -5.80
C LYS A 127 2.00 30.01 -7.09
N ARG A 128 1.05 29.06 -7.08
CA ARG A 128 0.20 28.74 -8.24
C ARG A 128 -0.89 29.77 -8.48
N LYS A 129 -1.40 30.44 -7.45
CA LYS A 129 -2.31 31.59 -7.60
C LYS A 129 -1.57 32.79 -8.16
N GLU A 130 -0.36 33.05 -7.68
CA GLU A 130 0.57 34.04 -8.23
C GLU A 130 0.91 33.72 -9.70
N TRP A 131 1.30 32.47 -9.99
CA TRP A 131 1.57 32.00 -11.34
C TRP A 131 0.34 32.02 -12.24
N ARG A 132 -0.86 31.72 -11.72
CA ARG A 132 -2.11 31.89 -12.47
C ARG A 132 -2.39 33.36 -12.73
N GLY A 133 -2.10 34.26 -11.80
CA GLY A 133 -2.17 35.70 -12.00
C GLY A 133 -1.20 36.18 -13.08
N GLU A 134 0.05 35.72 -13.05
CA GLU A 134 1.08 36.05 -14.04
C GLU A 134 0.78 35.45 -15.41
N VAL A 135 0.32 34.20 -15.48
CA VAL A 135 -0.09 33.54 -16.73
C VAL A 135 -1.35 34.17 -17.28
N LEU A 136 -2.35 34.51 -16.46
CA LEU A 136 -3.54 35.22 -16.93
C LEU A 136 -3.20 36.64 -17.36
N ALA A 137 -2.28 37.34 -16.67
CA ALA A 137 -1.83 38.67 -17.06
C ALA A 137 -0.92 38.64 -18.31
N TRP A 138 -0.14 37.58 -18.50
CA TRP A 138 0.59 37.31 -19.73
C TRP A 138 -0.37 36.98 -20.87
N TRP A 139 -1.32 36.08 -20.64
CA TRP A 139 -2.33 35.69 -21.61
C TRP A 139 -3.24 36.87 -21.98
N TYR A 140 -3.59 37.74 -21.03
CA TYR A 140 -4.36 38.96 -21.28
C TYR A 140 -3.56 40.01 -22.07
N ARG A 141 -2.25 40.15 -21.80
CA ARG A 141 -1.35 41.03 -22.59
C ARG A 141 -1.13 40.51 -24.00
N GLU A 142 -0.89 39.21 -24.14
CA GLU A 142 -0.70 38.56 -25.43
C GLU A 142 -2.01 38.55 -26.23
N TRP A 143 -3.15 38.27 -25.58
CA TRP A 143 -4.47 38.36 -26.19
C TRP A 143 -4.83 39.79 -26.60
N GLN A 144 -4.46 40.82 -25.82
CA GLN A 144 -4.63 42.21 -26.27
C GLN A 144 -3.77 42.52 -27.50
N LEU A 145 -2.49 42.11 -27.50
CA LEU A 145 -1.57 42.31 -28.63
C LEU A 145 -1.99 41.53 -29.90
N ASP A 146 -2.65 40.39 -29.72
CA ASP A 146 -3.09 39.52 -30.82
C ASP A 146 -4.51 39.86 -31.27
N SER A 147 -5.39 40.37 -30.41
CA SER A 147 -6.77 40.75 -30.78
C SER A 147 -6.82 41.94 -31.77
N GLU A 148 -5.88 42.88 -31.69
CA GLU A 148 -5.74 43.95 -32.68
C GLU A 148 -5.24 43.46 -34.05
N LYS A 149 -4.40 42.42 -34.08
CA LYS A 149 -3.92 41.82 -35.34
C LYS A 149 -4.88 40.77 -35.92
N THR A 150 -5.64 40.11 -35.05
CA THR A 150 -6.48 38.98 -35.39
C THR A 150 -7.88 39.40 -35.85
N LEU A 151 -8.39 40.58 -35.47
CA LEU A 151 -9.69 41.08 -35.99
C LEU A 151 -9.63 41.38 -37.50
N VAL A 152 -8.47 41.84 -38.00
CA VAL A 152 -8.24 42.06 -39.44
C VAL A 152 -8.02 40.73 -40.20
N MET A 153 -7.49 39.70 -39.52
CA MET A 153 -7.26 38.39 -40.12
C MET A 153 -8.48 37.45 -40.05
N GLN A 154 -9.32 37.55 -39.02
CA GLN A 154 -10.49 36.69 -38.81
C GLN A 154 -11.65 36.99 -39.76
N LEU A 155 -11.85 38.24 -40.19
CA LEU A 155 -12.84 38.58 -41.22
C LEU A 155 -12.53 37.89 -42.57
N ASN A 156 -11.25 37.65 -42.88
CA ASN A 156 -10.83 36.90 -44.08
C ASN A 156 -10.76 35.38 -43.89
N THR A 157 -10.80 34.89 -42.65
CA THR A 157 -10.65 33.46 -42.32
C THR A 157 -11.99 32.78 -42.08
N LEU A 158 -13.00 33.49 -41.55
CA LEU A 158 -14.36 32.95 -41.36
C LEU A 158 -15.01 32.51 -42.70
N ALA A 159 -14.78 33.25 -43.78
CA ALA A 159 -15.23 32.87 -45.12
C ALA A 159 -14.54 31.61 -45.68
N LYS A 160 -13.36 31.23 -45.16
CA LYS A 160 -12.64 30.01 -45.58
C LYS A 160 -12.96 28.79 -44.71
N VAL A 161 -13.36 28.99 -43.46
CA VAL A 161 -13.62 27.91 -42.50
C VAL A 161 -14.95 27.21 -42.77
N GLU A 162 -15.99 27.93 -43.22
CA GLU A 162 -17.25 27.30 -43.64
C GLU A 162 -17.06 26.36 -44.85
N THR A 163 -16.23 26.76 -45.83
CA THR A 163 -15.90 25.93 -47.00
C THR A 163 -15.08 24.68 -46.63
N ILE A 164 -14.28 24.77 -45.57
CA ILE A 164 -13.46 23.65 -45.08
C ILE A 164 -14.31 22.66 -44.25
N LEU A 165 -15.29 23.15 -43.50
CA LEU A 165 -16.20 22.31 -42.71
C LEU A 165 -17.15 21.48 -43.59
N GLU A 166 -17.65 22.03 -44.69
CA GLU A 166 -18.42 21.25 -45.68
C GLU A 166 -17.57 20.18 -46.37
N LYS A 167 -16.31 20.49 -46.71
CA LYS A 167 -15.36 19.52 -47.25
C LYS A 167 -15.01 18.41 -46.26
N LEU A 168 -14.76 18.74 -45.00
CA LEU A 168 -14.44 17.75 -43.96
C LEU A 168 -15.62 16.81 -43.66
N ASN A 169 -16.86 17.32 -43.71
CA ASN A 169 -18.04 16.48 -43.50
C ASN A 169 -18.27 15.51 -44.68
N GLN A 170 -17.96 15.92 -45.92
CA GLN A 170 -17.92 15.01 -47.08
C GLN A 170 -16.78 13.98 -46.94
N GLU A 171 -15.57 14.40 -46.57
CA GLU A 171 -14.40 13.53 -46.47
C GLU A 171 -14.51 12.50 -45.34
N VAL A 172 -15.11 12.83 -44.20
CA VAL A 172 -15.32 11.86 -43.10
C VAL A 172 -16.33 10.78 -43.48
N THR A 173 -17.35 11.14 -44.27
CA THR A 173 -18.35 10.18 -44.76
C THR A 173 -17.74 9.26 -45.83
N GLU A 174 -16.87 9.80 -46.68
CA GLU A 174 -16.07 9.03 -47.65
C GLU A 174 -15.05 8.12 -46.95
N CYS A 175 -14.42 8.58 -45.87
CA CYS A 175 -13.39 7.85 -45.11
C CYS A 175 -13.96 6.61 -44.40
N ARG A 176 -15.19 6.70 -43.88
CA ARG A 176 -15.90 5.56 -43.29
C ARG A 176 -16.24 4.49 -44.35
N TRP A 177 -16.58 4.93 -45.56
CA TRP A 177 -16.84 4.04 -46.70
C TRP A 177 -15.54 3.42 -47.24
N THR A 178 -14.44 4.18 -47.30
CA THR A 178 -13.14 3.68 -47.74
C THR A 178 -12.52 2.71 -46.73
N TYR A 179 -12.73 2.89 -45.43
CA TYR A 179 -12.24 1.93 -44.43
C TYR A 179 -12.88 0.55 -44.59
N HIS A 180 -14.20 0.51 -44.80
CA HIS A 180 -14.90 -0.75 -45.03
C HIS A 180 -14.51 -1.41 -46.36
N GLN A 181 -14.34 -0.61 -47.42
CA GLN A 181 -13.79 -1.06 -48.71
C GLN A 181 -12.36 -1.60 -48.60
N ARG A 182 -11.50 -0.98 -47.77
CA ARG A 182 -10.11 -1.41 -47.56
C ARG A 182 -10.04 -2.74 -46.82
N ARG A 183 -10.88 -2.95 -45.81
CA ARG A 183 -10.97 -4.23 -45.10
C ARG A 183 -11.44 -5.35 -46.03
N LEU A 184 -12.47 -5.07 -46.84
CA LEU A 184 -12.95 -6.04 -47.82
C LEU A 184 -11.90 -6.35 -48.90
N LYS A 185 -11.14 -5.35 -49.35
CA LYS A 185 -10.03 -5.55 -50.30
C LYS A 185 -8.88 -6.35 -49.71
N LEU A 186 -8.55 -6.17 -48.43
CA LEU A 186 -7.54 -6.98 -47.72
C LEU A 186 -7.97 -8.44 -47.61
N GLU A 187 -9.22 -8.71 -47.23
CA GLU A 187 -9.77 -10.08 -47.16
C GLU A 187 -9.82 -10.74 -48.55
N ILE A 188 -10.17 -9.98 -49.60
CA ILE A 188 -10.12 -10.46 -51.00
C ILE A 188 -8.68 -10.70 -51.47
N MET A 189 -7.72 -9.86 -51.07
CA MET A 189 -6.31 -10.03 -51.39
C MET A 189 -5.71 -11.26 -50.71
N GLU A 190 -5.99 -11.49 -49.43
CA GLU A 190 -5.54 -12.69 -48.70
C GLU A 190 -6.13 -13.96 -49.33
N ALA A 191 -7.43 -13.95 -49.67
CA ALA A 191 -8.07 -15.06 -50.36
C ALA A 191 -7.49 -15.30 -51.77
N SER A 192 -7.05 -14.24 -52.45
CA SER A 192 -6.41 -14.34 -53.77
C SER A 192 -4.97 -14.85 -53.66
N LEU A 193 -4.22 -14.42 -52.63
CA LEU A 193 -2.86 -14.87 -52.36
C LEU A 193 -2.84 -16.37 -52.06
N TRP A 194 -3.78 -16.84 -51.22
CA TRP A 194 -3.93 -18.26 -50.92
C TRP A 194 -4.26 -19.09 -52.17
N ARG A 195 -5.08 -18.54 -53.09
CA ARG A 195 -5.42 -19.18 -54.36
C ARG A 195 -4.22 -19.28 -55.29
N VAL A 196 -3.36 -18.26 -55.32
CA VAL A 196 -2.11 -18.25 -56.10
C VAL A 196 -1.09 -19.24 -55.52
N GLU A 197 -0.91 -19.28 -54.20
CA GLU A 197 -0.02 -20.25 -53.54
C GLU A 197 -0.49 -21.69 -53.80
N THR A 198 -1.80 -21.93 -53.77
CA THR A 198 -2.38 -23.24 -54.08
C THR A 198 -2.16 -23.62 -55.55
N GLN A 199 -2.30 -22.68 -56.49
CA GLN A 199 -2.02 -22.95 -57.91
C GLN A 199 -0.53 -23.19 -58.18
N ILE A 200 0.37 -22.47 -57.51
CA ILE A 200 1.82 -22.71 -57.58
C ILE A 200 2.16 -24.10 -57.03
N ALA A 201 1.54 -24.52 -55.92
CA ALA A 201 1.73 -25.85 -55.34
C ALA A 201 1.25 -26.97 -56.28
N ILE A 202 0.11 -26.78 -56.96
CA ILE A 202 -0.42 -27.74 -57.95
C ILE A 202 0.52 -27.82 -59.18
N MET A 203 1.04 -26.69 -59.65
CA MET A 203 1.94 -26.63 -60.80
C MET A 203 3.36 -27.17 -60.55
N GLY A 204 3.75 -27.32 -59.28
CA GLY A 204 5.03 -27.91 -58.85
C GLY A 204 5.06 -29.45 -58.84
N THR A 205 3.98 -30.12 -59.23
CA THR A 205 3.98 -31.59 -59.34
C THR A 205 4.62 -32.06 -60.67
N PRO A 206 5.50 -33.08 -60.66
CA PRO A 206 6.48 -33.28 -61.74
C PRO A 206 5.96 -33.98 -63.02
N GLN A 207 4.64 -34.08 -63.23
CA GLN A 207 4.09 -34.97 -64.27
C GLN A 207 3.68 -34.32 -65.60
N ASN A 208 3.80 -33.01 -65.79
CA ASN A 208 3.45 -32.38 -67.08
C ASN A 208 4.49 -31.31 -67.48
N ALA A 209 5.60 -31.75 -68.08
CA ALA A 209 6.70 -30.91 -68.56
C ALA A 209 6.57 -30.52 -70.06
N GLY A 210 5.34 -30.33 -70.56
CA GLY A 210 5.08 -30.14 -71.99
C GLY A 210 4.82 -28.71 -72.48
N HIS A 211 4.50 -27.75 -71.60
CA HIS A 211 4.11 -26.38 -72.02
C HIS A 211 4.82 -25.32 -71.18
N ASN A 212 6.00 -24.88 -71.64
CA ASN A 212 6.85 -23.92 -70.94
C ASN A 212 6.57 -22.45 -71.31
N GLU A 213 6.06 -22.14 -72.51
CA GLU A 213 5.88 -20.74 -72.93
C GLU A 213 4.69 -20.05 -72.25
N GLU A 214 3.58 -20.77 -72.03
CA GLU A 214 2.39 -20.21 -71.37
C GLU A 214 2.61 -19.96 -69.87
N ARG A 215 3.45 -20.77 -69.22
CA ARG A 215 3.83 -20.60 -67.80
C ARG A 215 4.63 -19.32 -67.55
N VAL A 216 5.54 -18.96 -68.47
CA VAL A 216 6.36 -17.75 -68.34
C VAL A 216 5.49 -16.48 -68.49
N TYR A 217 4.49 -16.51 -69.35
CA TYR A 217 3.57 -15.39 -69.54
C TYR A 217 2.68 -15.12 -68.32
N ILE A 218 2.13 -16.18 -67.70
CA ILE A 218 1.27 -16.06 -66.52
C ILE A 218 2.06 -15.57 -65.31
N LEU A 219 3.27 -16.09 -65.08
CA LEU A 219 4.15 -15.64 -63.99
C LEU A 219 4.56 -14.17 -64.13
N GLY A 220 4.85 -13.71 -65.35
CA GLY A 220 5.18 -12.32 -65.63
C GLY A 220 4.04 -11.34 -65.28
N ASN A 221 2.79 -11.70 -65.58
CA ASN A 221 1.62 -10.87 -65.25
C ASN A 221 1.30 -10.84 -63.76
N VAL A 222 1.45 -11.97 -63.05
CA VAL A 222 1.30 -12.03 -61.59
C VAL A 222 2.34 -11.15 -60.89
N GLN A 223 3.60 -11.23 -61.32
CA GLN A 223 4.69 -10.44 -60.74
C GLN A 223 4.52 -8.94 -60.99
N LYS A 224 4.01 -8.54 -62.16
CA LYS A 224 3.69 -7.13 -62.49
C LYS A 224 2.56 -6.58 -61.62
N ASN A 225 1.52 -7.37 -61.37
CA ASN A 225 0.40 -6.96 -60.52
C ASN A 225 0.76 -6.90 -59.03
N MET A 226 1.64 -7.78 -58.55
CA MET A 226 2.20 -7.71 -57.20
C MET A 226 3.03 -6.43 -57.01
N LYS A 227 3.88 -6.07 -57.97
CA LYS A 227 4.70 -4.84 -57.89
C LYS A 227 3.85 -3.57 -57.86
N LYS A 228 2.72 -3.56 -58.58
CA LYS A 228 1.75 -2.45 -58.54
C LYS A 228 1.09 -2.33 -57.16
N HIS A 229 0.62 -3.43 -56.58
CA HIS A 229 0.01 -3.43 -55.25
C HIS A 229 1.01 -3.11 -54.13
N GLN A 230 2.27 -3.53 -54.29
CA GLN A 230 3.35 -3.20 -53.35
C GLN A 230 3.63 -1.69 -53.31
N ASN A 231 3.62 -1.02 -54.47
CA ASN A 231 3.79 0.44 -54.53
C ASN A 231 2.59 1.20 -53.93
N GLU A 232 1.36 0.69 -54.09
CA GLU A 232 0.17 1.26 -53.45
C GLU A 232 0.22 1.07 -51.91
N LEU A 233 0.68 -0.08 -51.41
CA LEU A 233 0.87 -0.32 -49.97
C LEU A 233 2.00 0.55 -49.37
N LEU A 234 3.10 0.77 -50.09
CA LEU A 234 4.17 1.69 -49.69
C LEU A 234 3.67 3.14 -49.58
N SER A 235 2.73 3.56 -50.44
CA SER A 235 2.11 4.89 -50.33
C SER A 235 1.20 5.04 -49.10
N MET A 236 0.68 3.92 -48.56
CA MET A 236 -0.13 3.91 -47.33
C MET A 236 0.74 3.93 -46.07
N TRP A 237 1.96 3.35 -46.12
CA TRP A 237 2.94 3.36 -45.03
C TRP A 237 3.36 4.80 -44.65
N ASN A 238 3.47 5.71 -45.62
CA ASN A 238 3.76 7.13 -45.36
C ASN A 238 2.70 7.86 -44.50
N ARG A 239 1.51 7.28 -44.27
CA ARG A 239 0.50 7.85 -43.34
C ARG A 239 0.70 7.38 -41.90
N GLU A 240 1.43 6.29 -41.65
CA GLU A 240 1.83 5.89 -40.28
C GLU A 240 2.91 6.81 -39.72
N GLU A 241 3.74 7.39 -40.59
CA GLU A 241 4.77 8.36 -40.20
C GLU A 241 4.13 9.61 -39.56
N MET A 242 3.01 10.09 -40.13
CA MET A 242 2.23 11.21 -39.59
C MET A 242 1.56 10.88 -38.23
N LEU A 243 1.13 9.63 -38.03
CA LEU A 243 0.61 9.14 -36.74
C LEU A 243 1.73 8.98 -35.70
N SER A 244 2.92 8.55 -36.13
CA SER A 244 4.11 8.47 -35.27
C SER A 244 4.61 9.86 -34.84
N GLU A 245 4.52 10.86 -35.72
CA GLU A 245 4.81 12.26 -35.38
C GLU A 245 3.79 12.83 -34.40
N LEU A 246 2.50 12.53 -34.58
CA LEU A 246 1.44 12.92 -33.65
C LEU A 246 1.60 12.25 -32.27
N ILE A 247 1.93 10.96 -32.22
CA ILE A 247 2.20 10.22 -30.97
C ILE A 247 3.47 10.75 -30.29
N SER A 248 4.55 11.02 -31.05
CA SER A 248 5.80 11.56 -30.49
C SER A 248 5.67 13.03 -30.05
N SER A 249 4.80 13.82 -30.70
CA SER A 249 4.46 15.18 -30.29
C SER A 249 3.64 15.18 -28.99
N TRP A 250 2.67 14.27 -28.89
CA TRP A 250 1.87 14.09 -27.69
C TRP A 250 2.72 13.56 -26.52
N ASP A 251 3.62 12.60 -26.79
CA ASP A 251 4.59 12.09 -25.82
C ASP A 251 5.55 13.20 -25.35
N ARG A 252 6.09 14.04 -26.25
CA ARG A 252 6.95 15.17 -25.86
C ARG A 252 6.21 16.21 -25.00
N SER A 253 4.94 16.50 -25.31
CA SER A 253 4.14 17.48 -24.55
C SER A 253 3.67 16.93 -23.19
N TYR A 254 3.32 15.65 -23.12
CA TYR A 254 2.92 14.99 -21.88
C TYR A 254 4.13 14.66 -21.00
N SER A 255 5.19 14.10 -21.57
CA SER A 255 6.47 13.79 -20.90
C SER A 255 7.11 15.04 -20.31
N SER A 256 7.12 16.18 -21.03
CA SER A 256 7.68 17.42 -20.48
C SER A 256 6.85 17.97 -19.31
N ARG A 257 5.53 17.82 -19.33
CA ARG A 257 4.64 18.23 -18.22
C ARG A 257 4.75 17.28 -17.02
N VAL A 258 4.76 15.97 -17.25
CA VAL A 258 4.98 14.96 -16.20
C VAL A 258 6.37 15.11 -15.60
N ARG A 259 7.41 15.34 -16.41
CA ARG A 259 8.78 15.57 -15.93
C ARG A 259 8.88 16.87 -15.13
N ARG A 260 8.22 17.95 -15.56
CA ARG A 260 8.14 19.22 -14.80
C ARG A 260 7.34 19.07 -13.51
N TRP A 261 6.28 18.27 -13.52
CA TRP A 261 5.48 17.94 -12.34
C TRP A 261 6.25 17.06 -11.35
N LEU A 262 6.97 16.05 -11.84
CA LEU A 262 7.87 15.21 -11.06
C LEU A 262 9.06 16.01 -10.50
N SER A 263 9.59 16.98 -11.25
CA SER A 263 10.69 17.84 -10.79
C SER A 263 10.26 18.89 -9.75
N GLN A 264 8.97 19.23 -9.70
CA GLN A 264 8.41 20.16 -8.71
C GLN A 264 7.90 19.47 -7.45
N SER A 265 7.66 18.16 -7.51
CA SER A 265 7.32 17.37 -6.33
C SER A 265 8.55 17.32 -5.43
N ALA A 266 8.40 17.68 -4.15
CA ALA A 266 9.48 17.55 -3.19
C ALA A 266 10.05 16.12 -3.26
N PRO A 267 11.38 15.95 -3.38
CA PRO A 267 11.95 14.62 -3.50
C PRO A 267 11.52 13.80 -2.30
N ILE A 268 10.74 12.75 -2.55
CA ILE A 268 10.36 11.77 -1.53
C ILE A 268 11.65 11.31 -0.86
N PRO A 269 11.74 11.32 0.49
CA PRO A 269 12.98 10.95 1.17
C PRO A 269 13.46 9.57 0.72
N LYS A 270 14.77 9.42 0.47
CA LYS A 270 15.34 8.15 0.01
C LYS A 270 14.97 6.96 0.91
N SER A 271 14.84 7.19 2.22
CA SER A 271 14.38 6.18 3.19
C SER A 271 12.99 5.64 2.88
N VAL A 272 12.06 6.49 2.41
CA VAL A 272 10.70 6.06 2.04
C VAL A 272 10.73 5.14 0.83
N TRP A 273 11.52 5.48 -0.18
CA TRP A 273 11.71 4.62 -1.36
C TRP A 273 12.35 3.28 -0.99
N ILE A 274 13.38 3.29 -0.15
CA ILE A 274 14.04 2.06 0.31
C ILE A 274 13.03 1.18 1.05
N MET A 275 12.20 1.74 1.93
CA MET A 275 11.16 0.96 2.63
C MET A 275 10.08 0.44 1.70
N ALA A 276 9.62 1.25 0.74
CA ALA A 276 8.65 0.82 -0.26
C ALA A 276 9.21 -0.36 -1.08
N THR A 277 10.44 -0.26 -1.56
CA THR A 277 11.08 -1.35 -2.29
C THR A 277 11.28 -2.58 -1.43
N LEU A 278 11.74 -2.42 -0.19
CA LEU A 278 11.96 -3.55 0.72
C LEU A 278 10.66 -4.24 1.12
N ALA A 279 9.61 -3.48 1.45
CA ALA A 279 8.29 -4.03 1.76
C ALA A 279 7.67 -4.73 0.54
N SER A 280 7.80 -4.14 -0.66
CA SER A 280 7.34 -4.74 -1.92
C SER A 280 8.08 -6.04 -2.21
N GLY A 281 9.40 -6.03 -2.04
CA GLY A 281 10.27 -7.20 -2.25
C GLY A 281 9.95 -8.32 -1.26
N HIS A 282 9.82 -8.01 0.03
CA HIS A 282 9.43 -8.96 1.06
C HIS A 282 8.04 -9.56 0.77
N LEU A 283 7.06 -8.72 0.43
CA LEU A 283 5.70 -9.18 0.09
C LEU A 283 5.69 -10.03 -1.19
N THR A 284 6.53 -9.70 -2.18
CA THR A 284 6.71 -10.50 -3.40
C THR A 284 7.31 -11.86 -3.06
N LEU A 285 8.34 -11.90 -2.20
CA LEU A 285 8.98 -13.13 -1.76
C LEU A 285 8.01 -14.01 -0.95
N LEU A 286 7.29 -13.41 -0.01
CA LEU A 286 6.20 -14.04 0.75
C LEU A 286 5.17 -14.64 -0.21
N SER A 287 4.81 -13.90 -1.25
CA SER A 287 3.81 -14.32 -2.21
C SER A 287 4.29 -15.42 -3.14
N GLY A 288 5.55 -15.37 -3.57
CA GLY A 288 6.18 -16.46 -4.31
C GLY A 288 6.24 -17.74 -3.48
N PHE A 289 6.68 -17.63 -2.22
CA PHE A 289 6.73 -18.79 -1.30
C PHE A 289 5.33 -19.35 -1.01
N GLY A 290 4.35 -18.49 -0.73
CA GLY A 290 2.96 -18.90 -0.50
C GLY A 290 2.35 -19.56 -1.73
N TRP A 291 2.51 -18.93 -2.89
CA TRP A 291 2.03 -19.52 -4.14
C TRP A 291 2.67 -20.88 -4.40
N TRP A 292 3.98 -21.02 -4.21
CA TRP A 292 4.68 -22.30 -4.35
C TRP A 292 4.18 -23.35 -3.36
N LEU A 293 4.09 -23.02 -2.06
CA LEU A 293 3.60 -23.92 -1.01
C LEU A 293 2.21 -24.47 -1.35
N TRP A 294 1.26 -23.58 -1.68
CA TRP A 294 -0.13 -23.98 -1.95
C TRP A 294 -0.28 -24.69 -3.29
N ASN A 295 0.58 -24.44 -4.28
CA ASN A 295 0.57 -25.18 -5.54
C ASN A 295 1.19 -26.58 -5.38
N ALA A 296 2.34 -26.69 -4.71
CA ALA A 296 3.06 -27.94 -4.52
C ALA A 296 2.50 -28.80 -3.38
N PHE A 297 1.49 -28.30 -2.67
CA PHE A 297 0.93 -28.87 -1.45
C PHE A 297 0.75 -30.41 -1.41
N PRO A 298 0.21 -31.10 -2.45
CA PRO A 298 0.07 -32.56 -2.41
C PRO A 298 1.39 -33.32 -2.26
N ASP A 299 2.49 -32.73 -2.75
CA ASP A 299 3.83 -33.33 -2.80
C ASP A 299 4.84 -32.57 -1.92
N PHE A 300 4.38 -31.56 -1.17
CA PHE A 300 5.26 -30.66 -0.44
C PHE A 300 5.75 -31.28 0.88
N GLY A 301 7.08 -31.36 1.03
CA GLY A 301 7.73 -31.76 2.26
C GLY A 301 7.98 -33.26 2.41
N ILE A 302 8.62 -33.61 3.53
CA ILE A 302 9.04 -34.96 3.88
C ILE A 302 7.94 -35.78 4.57
N ASP A 303 7.02 -35.12 5.28
CA ASP A 303 6.01 -35.77 6.12
C ASP A 303 4.65 -35.87 5.40
N ARG A 304 4.62 -36.50 4.22
CA ARG A 304 3.43 -36.55 3.34
C ARG A 304 2.20 -37.18 4.01
N ASP A 305 2.42 -38.19 4.85
CA ASP A 305 1.36 -38.90 5.56
C ASP A 305 0.63 -37.99 6.58
N CYS A 306 1.27 -36.91 7.05
CA CYS A 306 0.68 -35.97 8.01
C CYS A 306 -0.13 -34.84 7.34
N ILE A 307 -0.06 -34.72 6.01
CA ILE A 307 -0.72 -33.64 5.26
C ILE A 307 -2.24 -33.65 5.44
N PRO A 308 -2.96 -34.79 5.35
CA PRO A 308 -4.41 -34.82 5.51
C PRO A 308 -4.89 -34.40 6.91
N SER A 309 -4.05 -34.66 7.92
CA SER A 309 -4.34 -34.31 9.32
C SER A 309 -3.96 -32.89 9.67
N THR A 310 -3.08 -32.26 8.88
CA THR A 310 -2.64 -30.89 9.13
C THR A 310 -3.84 -29.92 8.96
N ARG A 311 -3.95 -28.97 9.89
CA ARG A 311 -5.04 -27.98 9.95
C ARG A 311 -4.48 -26.56 9.84
N PHE A 312 -5.23 -25.67 9.21
CA PHE A 312 -4.96 -24.24 9.18
C PHE A 312 -6.13 -23.52 9.86
N ILE A 313 -5.83 -22.67 10.83
CA ILE A 313 -6.86 -21.86 11.51
C ILE A 313 -7.02 -20.55 10.77
N PHE A 314 -8.21 -20.32 10.23
CA PHE A 314 -8.57 -19.07 9.58
C PHE A 314 -9.93 -18.60 10.08
N PHE A 315 -10.01 -17.35 10.55
CA PHE A 315 -11.21 -16.82 11.24
C PHE A 315 -11.71 -17.75 12.37
N PHE A 316 -10.79 -18.23 13.21
CA PHE A 316 -11.06 -19.15 14.33
C PHE A 316 -11.70 -20.49 13.93
N LYS A 317 -11.74 -20.82 12.64
CA LYS A 317 -12.20 -22.11 12.13
C LYS A 317 -11.01 -22.97 11.75
N SER A 318 -10.98 -24.22 12.23
CA SER A 318 -10.02 -25.22 11.80
C SER A 318 -10.42 -25.80 10.44
N ILE A 319 -9.57 -25.59 9.44
CA ILE A 319 -9.79 -26.02 8.06
C ILE A 319 -8.66 -26.99 7.69
N PRO A 320 -8.96 -28.19 7.18
CA PRO A 320 -7.91 -29.07 6.69
C PRO A 320 -7.16 -28.41 5.54
N VAL A 321 -5.84 -28.48 5.55
CA VAL A 321 -5.01 -27.85 4.51
C VAL A 321 -5.24 -28.47 3.12
N THR A 322 -5.80 -29.67 3.07
CA THR A 322 -6.27 -30.36 1.85
C THR A 322 -7.55 -29.76 1.24
N SER A 323 -8.20 -28.80 1.92
CA SER A 323 -9.41 -28.15 1.41
C SER A 323 -9.14 -27.44 0.08
N SER A 324 -9.84 -27.87 -0.98
CA SER A 324 -9.74 -27.27 -2.31
C SER A 324 -10.16 -25.79 -2.31
N THR A 325 -11.15 -25.42 -1.51
CA THR A 325 -11.60 -24.03 -1.35
C THR A 325 -10.53 -23.16 -0.71
N LEU A 326 -9.89 -23.65 0.37
CA LEU A 326 -8.78 -22.92 1.01
C LEU A 326 -7.64 -22.72 0.02
N ARG A 327 -7.19 -23.81 -0.61
CA ARG A 327 -6.08 -23.82 -1.58
C ARG A 327 -6.34 -22.87 -2.75
N SER A 328 -7.52 -22.93 -3.38
CA SER A 328 -7.86 -22.06 -4.51
C SER A 328 -7.85 -20.58 -4.12
N ARG A 329 -8.40 -20.24 -2.95
CA ARG A 329 -8.45 -18.85 -2.46
C ARG A 329 -7.07 -18.33 -2.08
N THR A 330 -6.25 -19.11 -1.38
CA THR A 330 -4.89 -18.70 -1.00
C THR A 330 -3.99 -18.53 -2.21
N ILE A 331 -4.06 -19.43 -3.20
CA ILE A 331 -3.33 -19.30 -4.47
C ILE A 331 -3.70 -17.98 -5.17
N SER A 332 -4.98 -17.65 -5.26
CA SER A 332 -5.42 -16.39 -5.89
C SER A 332 -4.86 -15.16 -5.17
N ILE A 333 -4.89 -15.14 -3.83
CA ILE A 333 -4.33 -14.04 -3.02
C ILE A 333 -2.82 -13.88 -3.26
N TYR A 334 -2.08 -14.99 -3.28
CA TYR A 334 -0.63 -14.95 -3.46
C TYR A 334 -0.22 -14.63 -4.90
N LYS A 335 -0.92 -15.12 -5.91
CA LYS A 335 -0.68 -14.72 -7.32
C LYS A 335 -0.87 -13.22 -7.52
N PHE A 336 -1.88 -12.65 -6.88
CA PHE A 336 -2.11 -11.22 -6.97
C PHE A 336 -1.02 -10.42 -6.24
N SER A 337 -0.59 -10.91 -5.07
CA SER A 337 0.41 -10.25 -4.23
C SER A 337 1.87 -10.45 -4.71
N SER A 338 2.11 -11.31 -5.71
CA SER A 338 3.44 -11.55 -6.28
C SER A 338 3.88 -10.51 -7.32
N LEU A 339 3.00 -9.59 -7.71
CA LEU A 339 3.35 -8.50 -8.61
C LEU A 339 3.93 -7.33 -7.81
N PRO A 340 5.25 -7.04 -7.91
CA PRO A 340 5.87 -5.94 -7.16
C PRO A 340 5.18 -4.62 -7.48
N ALA A 341 5.14 -3.71 -6.50
CA ALA A 341 4.46 -2.42 -6.53
C ALA A 341 2.93 -2.49 -6.61
N LEU A 342 2.35 -3.37 -7.44
CA LEU A 342 0.90 -3.61 -7.46
C LEU A 342 0.44 -4.20 -6.12
N ASN A 343 1.26 -5.07 -5.53
CA ASN A 343 1.02 -5.64 -4.22
C ASN A 343 0.91 -4.54 -3.14
N ILE A 344 1.85 -3.60 -3.07
CA ILE A 344 1.78 -2.46 -2.16
C ILE A 344 0.53 -1.64 -2.42
N LEU A 345 0.24 -1.31 -3.68
CA LEU A 345 -0.91 -0.48 -4.03
C LEU A 345 -2.22 -1.08 -3.52
N VAL A 346 -2.44 -2.38 -3.76
CA VAL A 346 -3.66 -3.04 -3.34
C VAL A 346 -3.77 -3.15 -1.84
N TRP A 347 -2.68 -3.48 -1.14
CA TRP A 347 -2.70 -3.52 0.31
C TRP A 347 -2.91 -2.13 0.94
N ILE A 348 -2.35 -1.07 0.35
CA ILE A 348 -2.65 0.31 0.76
C ILE A 348 -4.13 0.63 0.55
N ILE A 349 -4.71 0.29 -0.61
CA ILE A 349 -6.13 0.55 -0.89
C ILE A 349 -7.03 -0.20 0.11
N VAL A 350 -6.83 -1.50 0.27
CA VAL A 350 -7.59 -2.33 1.22
C VAL A 350 -7.46 -1.76 2.63
N PHE A 351 -6.24 -1.41 3.04
CA PHE A 351 -5.99 -0.87 4.37
C PHE A 351 -6.63 0.50 4.59
N VAL A 352 -6.59 1.40 3.61
CA VAL A 352 -7.26 2.71 3.66
C VAL A 352 -8.77 2.54 3.77
N ILE A 353 -9.36 1.61 3.00
CA ILE A 353 -10.79 1.30 3.07
C ILE A 353 -11.16 0.80 4.47
N ILE A 354 -10.43 -0.19 5.01
CA ILE A 354 -10.71 -0.74 6.34
C ILE A 354 -10.54 0.34 7.42
N SER A 355 -9.47 1.14 7.35
CA SER A 355 -9.21 2.23 8.30
C SER A 355 -10.29 3.31 8.25
N TYR A 356 -10.80 3.61 7.06
CA TYR A 356 -11.92 4.53 6.87
C TYR A 356 -13.19 3.99 7.52
N LEU A 357 -13.56 2.72 7.24
CA LEU A 357 -14.72 2.06 7.84
C LEU A 357 -14.60 2.00 9.37
N MET A 358 -13.40 1.70 9.89
CA MET A 358 -13.12 1.71 11.33
C MET A 358 -13.27 3.12 11.92
N GLY A 359 -12.82 4.16 11.22
CA GLY A 359 -12.98 5.55 11.63
C GLY A 359 -14.45 5.98 11.67
N VAL A 360 -15.26 5.55 10.69
CA VAL A 360 -16.72 5.75 10.68
C VAL A 360 -17.36 5.04 11.87
N PHE A 361 -17.01 3.77 12.11
CA PHE A 361 -17.48 3.00 13.26
C PHE A 361 -17.12 3.68 14.59
N TRP A 362 -15.91 4.21 14.73
CA TRP A 362 -15.48 4.92 15.94
C TRP A 362 -16.27 6.20 16.19
N LYS A 363 -16.64 6.93 15.13
CA LYS A 363 -17.52 8.11 15.25
C LYS A 363 -18.90 7.71 15.75
N TYR A 364 -19.45 6.58 15.29
CA TYR A 364 -20.71 6.05 15.79
C TYR A 364 -20.61 5.64 17.27
N LEU A 365 -19.54 4.93 17.66
CA LEU A 365 -19.29 4.57 19.06
C LEU A 365 -19.14 5.81 19.98
N ALA A 366 -18.41 6.83 19.54
CA ALA A 366 -18.24 8.06 20.30
C ALA A 366 -19.58 8.80 20.51
N LYS A 367 -20.42 8.84 19.48
CA LYS A 367 -21.78 9.41 19.57
C LYS A 367 -22.69 8.59 20.48
N ALA A 368 -22.61 7.26 20.43
CA ALA A 368 -23.36 6.38 21.33
C ALA A 368 -22.90 6.54 22.79
N SER A 369 -21.59 6.64 23.02
CA SER A 369 -21.00 6.86 24.35
C SER A 369 -21.42 8.21 24.95
N SER A 370 -21.42 9.29 24.16
CA SER A 370 -21.85 10.61 24.63
C SER A 370 -23.35 10.65 24.94
N ALA A 371 -24.18 9.99 24.13
CA ALA A 371 -25.60 9.80 24.42
C ALA A 371 -25.82 9.02 25.72
N THR A 372 -25.05 7.95 25.93
CA THR A 372 -25.11 7.14 27.16
C THR A 372 -24.71 7.97 28.40
N LYS A 373 -23.64 8.77 28.30
CA LYS A 373 -23.24 9.70 29.38
C LYS A 373 -24.30 10.77 29.66
N LYS A 374 -24.99 11.27 28.63
CA LYS A 374 -26.10 12.23 28.81
C LYS A 374 -27.31 11.55 29.49
N TRP A 375 -27.63 10.32 29.10
CA TRP A 375 -28.70 9.54 29.72
C TRP A 375 -28.41 9.24 31.20
N MET A 376 -27.19 8.82 31.54
CA MET A 376 -26.76 8.58 32.93
C MET A 376 -26.91 9.83 33.80
N ARG A 377 -26.44 11.00 33.32
CA ARG A 377 -26.58 12.28 34.06
C ARG A 377 -28.04 12.70 34.26
N ASN A 378 -28.89 12.50 33.25
CA ASN A 378 -30.32 12.80 33.38
C ASN A 378 -31.00 11.87 34.40
N LYS A 379 -30.57 10.60 34.49
CA LYS A 379 -31.12 9.65 35.47
C LYS A 379 -30.69 10.01 36.89
N GLU A 380 -29.45 10.43 37.09
CA GLU A 380 -28.97 10.92 38.39
C GLU A 380 -29.73 12.18 38.85
N SER A 381 -30.07 13.11 37.95
CA SER A 381 -30.86 14.29 38.32
C SER A 381 -32.31 14.00 38.73
N VAL A 382 -32.87 12.85 38.32
CA VAL A 382 -34.24 12.45 38.68
C VAL A 382 -34.28 11.68 40.00
N VAL A 383 -33.16 11.05 40.40
CA VAL A 383 -33.05 10.28 41.66
C VAL A 383 -32.54 11.14 42.83
N ALA A 384 -32.15 12.39 42.58
CA ALA A 384 -31.98 13.38 43.63
C ALA A 384 -33.35 13.66 44.27
N HIS A 385 -33.69 12.88 45.30
CA HIS A 385 -34.94 12.99 46.06
C HIS A 385 -35.16 14.43 46.55
N PRO A 386 -36.41 14.90 46.59
CA PRO A 386 -36.75 16.14 47.26
C PRO A 386 -36.30 16.04 48.72
N ASN A 387 -35.47 16.99 49.12
CA ASN A 387 -34.95 17.14 50.47
C ASN A 387 -36.13 16.99 51.46
N PRO A 388 -36.21 15.93 52.28
CA PRO A 388 -37.28 15.80 53.24
C PRO A 388 -37.02 16.82 54.34
N GLY A 389 -37.83 17.90 54.32
CA GLY A 389 -38.06 18.84 55.41
C GLY A 389 -36.85 19.16 56.28
N HIS A 390 -36.08 20.19 55.90
CA HIS A 390 -35.37 20.95 56.91
C HIS A 390 -36.21 22.18 57.24
N ASP A 391 -36.89 22.08 58.37
CA ASP A 391 -37.53 23.19 59.04
C ASP A 391 -36.54 24.34 59.21
N LYS A 392 -37.08 25.53 58.98
CA LYS A 392 -36.49 26.81 59.31
C LYS A 392 -36.39 26.88 60.81
N ASP A 393 -35.18 27.02 61.34
CA ASP A 393 -34.98 27.79 62.56
C ASP A 393 -33.72 28.63 62.38
N ASP A 394 -33.94 29.92 62.54
CA ASP A 394 -33.01 31.02 62.34
C ASP A 394 -31.90 30.98 63.39
N ILE A 395 -30.64 30.96 62.95
CA ILE A 395 -29.52 31.45 63.77
C ILE A 395 -28.64 32.33 62.88
N GLU A 396 -28.93 33.64 62.93
CA GLU A 396 -27.99 34.68 62.57
C GLU A 396 -26.74 34.57 63.45
N LEU A 397 -25.58 34.29 62.85
CA LEU A 397 -24.30 34.54 63.51
C LEU A 397 -23.43 35.41 62.61
N GLY A 398 -23.01 36.53 63.18
CA GLY A 398 -22.47 37.69 62.50
C GLY A 398 -21.15 37.46 61.77
N THR A 399 -21.08 38.10 60.61
CA THR A 399 -19.96 38.93 60.11
C THR A 399 -18.59 38.77 60.75
N LEU A 400 -17.61 38.36 59.92
CA LEU A 400 -16.29 38.99 59.92
C LEU A 400 -15.75 39.12 58.47
N PRO A 401 -15.38 40.34 58.02
CA PRO A 401 -14.75 40.56 56.73
C PRO A 401 -13.23 40.32 56.84
N PHE A 402 -12.75 39.25 56.24
CA PHE A 402 -11.31 39.01 56.10
C PHE A 402 -10.78 39.74 54.86
N HIS A 403 -10.21 40.93 55.07
CA HIS A 403 -9.36 41.62 54.10
C HIS A 403 -8.01 40.91 53.99
N PRO A 404 -7.54 40.53 52.79
CA PRO A 404 -6.16 40.10 52.61
C PRO A 404 -5.20 41.31 52.65
N PRO A 405 -4.00 41.17 53.24
CA PRO A 405 -3.04 42.24 53.36
C PRO A 405 -2.36 42.56 52.02
N ASN A 406 -2.39 43.85 51.67
CA ASN A 406 -1.53 44.46 50.66
C ASN A 406 -0.07 44.35 51.10
N HIS A 407 0.69 43.45 50.49
CA HIS A 407 2.15 43.51 50.53
C HIS A 407 2.65 44.31 49.33
N SER A 408 2.97 45.58 49.61
CA SER A 408 3.83 46.43 48.82
C SER A 408 5.27 45.91 48.89
N SER A 409 5.71 45.18 47.86
CA SER A 409 7.12 44.84 47.67
C SER A 409 7.74 45.76 46.63
N SER A 410 8.57 46.67 47.15
CA SER A 410 9.66 47.40 46.51
C SER A 410 10.17 46.83 45.19
N THR A 411 10.03 47.65 44.14
CA THR A 411 10.73 47.59 42.86
C THR A 411 12.23 47.82 43.05
N VAL A 412 13.03 46.77 42.89
CA VAL A 412 14.46 46.87 42.60
C VAL A 412 14.62 46.74 41.09
N SER A 413 14.97 47.86 40.45
CA SER A 413 15.31 47.94 39.03
C SER A 413 16.69 47.32 38.81
N HIS A 414 16.73 46.05 38.44
CA HIS A 414 17.92 45.46 37.83
C HIS A 414 17.86 45.72 36.32
N ASP A 415 18.77 46.55 35.82
CA ASP A 415 19.00 46.80 34.40
C ASP A 415 19.40 45.50 33.70
N THR A 416 18.41 44.75 33.22
CA THR A 416 18.64 43.68 32.25
C THR A 416 18.97 44.30 30.89
N PRO A 417 20.04 43.82 30.21
CA PRO A 417 20.39 44.28 28.88
C PRO A 417 19.21 44.14 27.92
N PRO A 418 19.09 45.01 26.90
CA PRO A 418 17.95 45.04 25.99
C PRO A 418 17.70 43.65 25.44
N ASN A 419 16.59 43.05 25.87
CA ASN A 419 16.10 41.77 25.40
C ASN A 419 16.04 41.84 23.88
N ALA A 420 16.99 41.16 23.22
CA ALA A 420 16.89 40.89 21.79
C ALA A 420 15.55 40.19 21.60
N ASP A 421 14.62 40.91 20.97
CA ASP A 421 13.24 40.51 20.80
C ASP A 421 13.25 39.07 20.25
N PRO A 422 12.84 38.06 21.04
CA PRO A 422 13.00 36.67 20.65
C PRO A 422 12.16 36.47 19.41
N THR A 423 12.82 36.42 18.26
CA THR A 423 12.20 36.30 16.95
C THR A 423 11.19 35.17 17.07
N PRO A 424 9.87 35.44 16.90
CA PRO A 424 8.85 34.51 17.31
C PRO A 424 9.11 33.19 16.63
N ALA A 425 9.51 32.19 17.44
CA ALA A 425 9.88 30.88 16.94
C ALA A 425 8.74 30.42 16.02
N PRO A 426 9.03 30.06 14.76
CA PRO A 426 8.02 29.85 13.74
C PRO A 426 6.95 28.92 14.29
N GLN A 427 5.74 29.44 14.48
CA GLN A 427 4.67 28.68 15.13
C GLN A 427 4.38 27.45 14.28
N ILE A 428 4.82 26.29 14.77
CA ILE A 428 4.64 24.99 14.13
C ILE A 428 3.16 24.63 14.29
N ARG A 429 2.34 25.05 13.32
CA ARG A 429 0.90 24.78 13.27
C ARG A 429 0.62 23.28 13.39
N ARG A 430 -0.40 22.93 14.18
CA ARG A 430 -0.89 21.54 14.33
C ARG A 430 -1.21 20.97 12.96
N VAL A 431 -0.56 19.87 12.66
CA VAL A 431 -0.52 19.33 11.33
C VAL A 431 -1.76 18.46 11.02
N PHE A 432 -2.31 17.82 12.05
CA PHE A 432 -3.54 17.05 11.90
C PHE A 432 -4.75 17.87 12.35
N GLY A 433 -5.69 18.10 11.44
CA GLY A 433 -7.07 18.42 11.82
C GLY A 433 -7.68 17.26 12.63
N LEU A 434 -8.76 17.52 13.37
CA LEU A 434 -9.43 16.52 14.23
C LEU A 434 -9.76 15.22 13.47
N ASN A 435 -10.21 15.34 12.23
CA ASN A 435 -10.48 14.19 11.34
C ASN A 435 -9.22 13.41 10.95
N GLY A 436 -8.07 14.08 10.77
CA GLY A 436 -6.80 13.44 10.44
C GLY A 436 -6.25 12.61 11.59
N ARG A 437 -6.37 13.10 12.84
CA ARG A 437 -5.99 12.34 14.03
C ARG A 437 -6.86 11.11 14.21
N ALA A 438 -8.18 11.25 14.02
CA ALA A 438 -9.11 10.14 14.12
C ALA A 438 -8.80 9.04 13.08
N PHE A 439 -8.54 9.43 11.83
CA PHE A 439 -8.13 8.48 10.78
C PHE A 439 -6.81 7.79 11.13
N PHE A 440 -5.81 8.55 11.59
CA PHE A 440 -4.51 8.01 11.99
C PHE A 440 -4.65 6.95 13.10
N PHE A 441 -5.37 7.27 14.18
CA PHE A 441 -5.60 6.31 15.26
C PHE A 441 -6.45 5.11 14.81
N ALA A 442 -7.45 5.31 13.95
CA ALA A 442 -8.24 4.22 13.38
C ALA A 442 -7.35 3.27 12.56
N ALA A 443 -6.40 3.82 11.80
CA ALA A 443 -5.47 3.04 11.02
C ALA A 443 -4.47 2.27 11.89
N VAL A 444 -3.85 2.92 12.89
CA VAL A 444 -2.97 2.22 13.86
C VAL A 444 -3.73 1.13 14.62
N THR A 445 -4.97 1.40 15.03
CA THR A 445 -5.84 0.41 15.70
C THR A 445 -6.16 -0.75 14.77
N THR A 446 -6.45 -0.47 13.49
CA THR A 446 -6.69 -1.51 12.48
C THR A 446 -5.47 -2.41 12.31
N THR A 447 -4.26 -1.85 12.24
CA THR A 447 -3.04 -2.67 12.17
C THR A 447 -2.83 -3.50 13.43
N CYS A 448 -3.06 -2.92 14.61
CA CYS A 448 -2.95 -3.63 15.89
C CYS A 448 -3.90 -4.83 15.95
N ILE A 449 -5.18 -4.64 15.59
CA ILE A 449 -6.17 -5.73 15.53
C ILE A 449 -5.74 -6.79 14.51
N PHE A 450 -5.29 -6.37 13.33
CA PHE A 450 -4.86 -7.30 12.28
C PHE A 450 -3.65 -8.14 12.71
N GLN A 451 -2.65 -7.53 13.35
CA GLN A 451 -1.50 -8.26 13.92
C GLN A 451 -1.94 -9.23 15.03
N ALA A 452 -2.77 -8.78 15.97
CA ALA A 452 -3.28 -9.63 17.05
C ALA A 452 -4.07 -10.83 16.50
N LEU A 453 -4.86 -10.65 15.44
CA LEU A 453 -5.57 -11.74 14.77
C LEU A 453 -4.61 -12.74 14.12
N ILE A 454 -3.58 -12.28 13.40
CA ILE A 454 -2.61 -13.21 12.78
C ILE A 454 -1.81 -13.96 13.87
N ILE A 455 -1.41 -13.28 14.94
CA ILE A 455 -0.76 -13.92 16.10
C ILE A 455 -1.68 -15.01 16.67
N ALA A 456 -2.95 -14.67 16.94
CA ALA A 456 -3.92 -15.64 17.45
C ALA A 456 -4.12 -16.83 16.49
N PHE A 457 -4.23 -16.58 15.17
CA PHE A 457 -4.35 -17.66 14.18
C PHE A 457 -3.10 -18.52 14.10
N THR A 458 -1.91 -17.94 14.27
CA THR A 458 -0.63 -18.66 14.31
C THR A 458 -0.58 -19.59 15.51
N GLU A 459 -0.88 -19.07 16.70
CA GLU A 459 -0.87 -19.84 17.94
C GLU A 459 -1.94 -20.94 17.94
N LEU A 460 -3.14 -20.64 17.45
CA LEU A 460 -4.19 -21.65 17.31
C LEU A 460 -3.82 -22.72 16.27
N THR A 461 -3.15 -22.35 15.17
CA THR A 461 -2.64 -23.32 14.18
C THR A 461 -1.59 -24.23 14.82
N ILE A 462 -0.65 -23.69 15.58
CA ILE A 462 0.36 -24.47 16.30
C ILE A 462 -0.30 -25.41 17.31
N ARG A 463 -1.24 -24.89 18.11
CA ARG A 463 -1.98 -25.68 19.10
C ARG A 463 -2.77 -26.83 18.47
N ASP A 464 -3.50 -26.58 17.38
CA ASP A 464 -4.34 -27.59 16.73
C ASP A 464 -3.50 -28.71 16.09
N ASN A 465 -2.30 -28.41 15.63
CA ASN A 465 -1.39 -29.38 15.00
C ASN A 465 -0.37 -30.01 15.97
N ARG A 466 -0.32 -29.61 17.24
CA ARG A 466 0.69 -30.10 18.21
C ARG A 466 0.69 -31.63 18.32
N HIS A 467 -0.47 -32.26 18.20
CA HIS A 467 -0.61 -33.72 18.26
C HIS A 467 0.07 -34.45 17.08
N LEU A 468 0.34 -33.76 15.97
CA LEU A 468 1.03 -34.31 14.80
C LEU A 468 2.54 -34.31 14.94
N LEU A 469 3.10 -33.55 15.90
CA LEU A 469 4.55 -33.48 16.09
C LEU A 469 5.04 -34.81 16.68
N LYS A 470 6.08 -35.38 16.07
CA LYS A 470 6.74 -36.59 16.60
C LYS A 470 7.13 -36.33 18.05
N ASN A 471 6.81 -37.28 18.91
CA ASN A 471 7.14 -37.26 20.33
C ASN A 471 6.55 -36.06 21.11
N SER A 472 5.45 -35.44 20.68
CA SER A 472 4.85 -34.28 21.38
C SER A 472 4.55 -34.49 22.88
N VAL A 473 4.40 -35.75 23.32
CA VAL A 473 4.19 -36.12 24.72
C VAL A 473 5.49 -36.26 25.52
N GLN A 474 6.63 -36.49 24.86
CA GLN A 474 7.89 -36.87 25.53
C GLN A 474 9.11 -36.04 25.13
N ASP A 475 8.98 -35.16 24.14
CA ASP A 475 10.10 -34.44 23.55
C ASP A 475 9.88 -32.93 23.67
N PRO A 476 10.46 -32.27 24.68
CA PRO A 476 10.35 -30.84 24.90
C PRO A 476 11.05 -29.99 23.80
N ARG A 477 11.51 -30.62 22.70
CA ARG A 477 12.31 -30.00 21.63
C ARG A 477 11.71 -28.77 20.94
N GLU A 478 10.38 -28.58 20.91
CA GLU A 478 9.81 -27.28 20.45
C GLU A 478 10.09 -26.13 21.43
N GLY A 479 10.29 -26.45 22.71
CA GLY A 479 10.71 -25.52 23.76
C GLY A 479 12.22 -25.42 23.94
N ASP A 480 13.01 -26.27 23.27
CA ASP A 480 14.46 -26.21 23.36
C ASP A 480 14.99 -24.95 22.68
N TRP A 481 15.94 -24.31 23.35
CA TRP A 481 16.63 -23.14 22.83
C TRP A 481 17.68 -23.56 21.81
N THR A 482 17.43 -23.21 20.55
CA THR A 482 18.42 -23.34 19.48
C THR A 482 19.21 -22.06 19.29
N PHE A 483 20.29 -22.17 18.52
CA PHE A 483 21.03 -21.00 18.04
C PHE A 483 20.11 -20.04 17.26
N GLY A 484 19.23 -20.55 16.38
CA GLY A 484 18.31 -19.71 15.62
C GLY A 484 17.32 -18.93 16.50
N GLN A 485 16.76 -19.57 17.53
CA GLN A 485 15.90 -18.90 18.51
C GLN A 485 16.65 -17.83 19.32
N THR A 486 17.86 -18.15 19.79
CA THR A 486 18.69 -17.21 20.56
C THR A 486 19.08 -16.00 19.72
N LEU A 487 19.46 -16.23 18.46
CA LEU A 487 19.75 -15.19 17.49
C LEU A 487 18.52 -14.32 17.22
N ALA A 488 17.34 -14.93 17.03
CA ALA A 488 16.10 -14.20 16.80
C ALA A 488 15.76 -13.24 17.95
N ILE A 489 15.89 -13.69 19.20
CA ILE A 489 15.69 -12.82 20.38
C ILE A 489 16.76 -11.74 20.45
N THR A 490 18.03 -12.08 20.21
CA THR A 490 19.12 -11.10 20.22
C THR A 490 18.87 -9.99 19.19
N LEU A 491 18.34 -10.33 18.01
CA LEU A 491 17.95 -9.35 16.99
C LEU A 491 16.79 -8.45 17.41
N THR A 492 16.02 -8.79 18.46
CA THR A 492 15.00 -7.88 19.03
C THR A 492 15.57 -6.83 19.96
N ILE A 493 16.80 -6.99 20.45
CA ILE A 493 17.44 -6.02 21.35
C ILE A 493 17.62 -4.68 20.61
N ILE A 494 18.08 -4.72 19.36
CA ILE A 494 18.32 -3.51 18.55
C ILE A 494 17.04 -2.64 18.41
N PRO A 495 15.90 -3.13 17.89
CA PRO A 495 14.68 -2.33 17.80
C PRO A 495 14.16 -1.92 19.19
N SER A 496 14.36 -2.74 20.23
CA SER A 496 13.99 -2.38 21.61
C SER A 496 14.77 -1.16 22.11
N LEU A 497 16.09 -1.15 21.91
CA LEU A 497 16.95 -0.02 22.26
C LEU A 497 16.57 1.23 21.47
N GLN A 498 16.27 1.09 20.18
CA GLN A 498 15.83 2.21 19.33
C GLN A 498 14.50 2.81 19.80
N VAL A 499 13.53 1.98 20.18
CA VAL A 499 12.27 2.45 20.79
C VAL A 499 12.54 3.13 22.13
N GLY A 500 13.38 2.53 22.98
CA GLY A 500 13.76 3.10 24.28
C GLY A 500 14.41 4.48 24.15
N GLU A 501 15.36 4.63 23.24
CA GLU A 501 16.01 5.91 22.95
C GLU A 501 14.99 6.94 22.45
N PHE A 502 14.12 6.55 21.52
CA PHE A 502 13.05 7.43 21.02
C PHE A 502 12.14 7.93 22.15
N LEU A 503 11.66 7.03 23.02
CA LEU A 503 10.82 7.39 24.15
C LEU A 503 11.56 8.29 25.15
N TYR A 504 12.83 7.97 25.44
CA TYR A 504 13.68 8.75 26.34
C TYR A 504 13.90 10.18 25.81
N GLN A 505 14.24 10.32 24.53
CA GLN A 505 14.40 11.63 23.90
C GLN A 505 13.09 12.43 23.94
N LYS A 506 11.94 11.78 23.69
CA LYS A 506 10.62 12.43 23.74
C LYS A 506 10.27 12.88 25.16
N TYR A 507 10.54 12.04 26.15
CA TYR A 507 10.39 12.36 27.58
C TYR A 507 11.25 13.56 27.98
N ARG A 508 12.55 13.54 27.67
CA ARG A 508 13.48 14.63 27.99
C ARG A 508 13.03 15.97 27.41
N ARG A 509 12.55 16.00 26.17
CA ARG A 509 12.05 17.22 25.52
C ARG A 509 10.76 17.75 26.17
N ARG A 510 9.84 16.86 26.56
CA ARG A 510 8.62 17.26 27.28
C ARG A 510 8.95 17.83 28.66
N LYS A 511 9.87 17.20 29.39
CA LYS A 511 10.37 17.68 30.68
C LYS A 511 11.02 19.06 30.54
N ALA A 512 11.88 19.26 29.54
CA ALA A 512 12.50 20.56 29.27
C ALA A 512 11.48 21.66 28.91
N ALA A 513 10.33 21.29 28.35
CA ALA A 513 9.24 22.22 28.04
C ALA A 513 8.26 22.45 29.21
N GLY A 514 8.55 21.94 30.42
CA GLY A 514 7.67 22.06 31.58
C GLY A 514 6.34 21.29 31.45
N LYS A 515 6.24 20.34 30.51
CA LYS A 515 5.01 19.58 30.25
C LYS A 515 5.06 18.22 30.94
N THR A 516 4.03 17.89 31.71
CA THR A 516 3.83 16.55 32.28
C THR A 516 3.66 15.52 31.16
N PHE A 517 4.30 14.37 31.29
CA PHE A 517 4.41 13.38 30.21
C PHE A 517 3.04 12.76 29.81
N PHE A 518 2.06 12.66 30.73
CA PHE A 518 0.85 11.83 30.53
C PHE A 518 -0.52 12.54 30.50
N TRP A 519 -0.65 13.84 30.76
CA TRP A 519 -1.95 14.39 31.24
C TRP A 519 -2.79 15.28 30.31
N ASN A 520 -2.64 15.23 28.98
CA ASN A 520 -3.53 16.00 28.08
C ASN A 520 -3.97 15.17 26.85
N ILE A 521 -4.63 14.03 27.09
CA ILE A 521 -5.45 13.31 26.10
C ILE A 521 -6.91 13.65 26.41
#